data_AF-A0A366C402-F1
#
_entry.id   AF-A0A366C402-F1
#
_cell.length_a   1.000
_cell.length_b   1.000
_cell.length_c   1.000
_cell.angle_alpha   90.00
_cell.angle_beta   90.00
_cell.angle_gamma   90.00
#
_symmetry.space_group_name_H-M   'P 1'
#
loop_
_entity.id
_entity.type
_entity.pdbx_description
1 polymer ?
#
loop_
_entity_poly.entity_id
_entity_poly.type
_entity_poly.pdbx_seq_one_letter_code
_entity_poly.pdbx_strand_id
1 'polypeptide(L)'
;MAEHFLTKCQIELSQCLEIGGGLALESHGALTQALRERVSPEAAALFAEPLLSRGNDSAPASVAWYTDHPGEGRPLRALDEADRVRAEAALSERLRGIRAHLGDPEDGPLFGAALHLANHPDGDIWVVDGQPVILNWGMLPPGMSRDPDTRGAHVAATLGRFLPLAGAPPLSAAEALARRGDAAPAGAEAAPPVSGAGPAGAVIAPDPVAPEPVRRVWPGPIAWVPLLVLLLIAGGALAWLLMPGTRIFPARAPDPAIDRAEAAAAVAEINASLEQRLARLQAALDGAQCRPDGTLTMPDGRTIEGLLPPDPTNPADAPGSRAAADPRPILPPDPARVQVPSDGASAMDLTSLLELIEARTVMVVRYMADADTQPGQQVRAERGSGFFVGPDLVVTNNHVVEGAPEDRIFVTNRGLGQQYPVTVIKTAGPFGSTGRDFALLRVHGVNAPYFTLLKPDHSLKLQSVIAAGYPDDLLGDWRGGTDPVPDLAVTDGTVNAEQVLTQGTPAIVHSAPISQGNSGGPLVDMCGRVVGVNTFVRQGALRNLNFALSSDDLLAFLESAALTPATVTRPCQPQLLRPMVTPATPDTPEDAGAAAPSTGVPNFNLRSSPSE
;
A
#
# COMPACT_ATOMS: atom_id res chain seq x y z
N MET A 1 -9.51 6.82 0.57
CA MET A 1 -9.11 5.44 0.27
C MET A 1 -10.34 4.57 0.20
N ALA A 2 -10.90 4.53 -1.01
CA ALA A 2 -11.84 3.52 -1.46
C ALA A 2 -11.32 2.10 -1.22
N GLU A 3 -12.17 1.23 -0.70
CA GLU A 3 -11.78 -0.10 -0.21
C GLU A 3 -11.69 -1.16 -1.33
N HIS A 4 -12.40 -0.97 -2.44
CA HIS A 4 -12.56 -1.98 -3.50
C HIS A 4 -11.64 -1.69 -4.70
N PHE A 5 -10.68 -2.57 -4.95
CA PHE A 5 -9.80 -2.51 -6.13
C PHE A 5 -10.53 -2.95 -7.40
N LEU A 6 -10.37 -2.18 -8.49
CA LEU A 6 -10.96 -2.45 -9.80
C LEU A 6 -9.94 -3.04 -10.79
N THR A 7 -8.86 -2.29 -11.07
CA THR A 7 -7.83 -2.70 -12.03
C THR A 7 -6.54 -1.90 -11.84
N LYS A 8 -5.46 -2.35 -12.49
CA LYS A 8 -4.18 -1.63 -12.54
C LYS A 8 -3.72 -1.47 -13.98
N CYS A 9 -3.64 -0.23 -14.45
CA CYS A 9 -3.15 0.12 -15.79
C CYS A 9 -1.68 0.57 -15.72
N GLN A 10 -0.89 0.21 -16.73
CA GLN A 10 0.39 0.89 -17.00
C GLN A 10 0.14 2.19 -17.75
N ILE A 11 0.94 3.22 -17.48
CA ILE A 11 0.82 4.55 -18.07
C ILE A 11 2.21 5.12 -18.38
N GLU A 12 2.28 6.10 -19.28
CA GLU A 12 3.38 7.05 -19.30
C GLU A 12 2.99 8.32 -18.50
N LEU A 13 3.91 8.88 -17.71
CA LEU A 13 3.64 10.14 -16.99
C LEU A 13 3.36 11.33 -17.94
N SER A 14 3.82 11.24 -19.19
CA SER A 14 3.53 12.16 -20.30
C SER A 14 2.02 12.30 -20.60
N GLN A 15 1.23 11.26 -20.30
CA GLN A 15 -0.21 11.22 -20.50
C GLN A 15 -0.99 12.01 -19.45
N CYS A 16 -0.43 12.18 -18.25
CA CYS A 16 -1.10 12.80 -17.12
C CYS A 16 -1.26 14.31 -17.36
N LEU A 17 -2.48 14.82 -17.16
CA LEU A 17 -2.75 16.24 -17.17
C LEU A 17 -2.23 16.88 -15.88
N GLU A 18 -1.74 18.12 -15.98
CA GLU A 18 -1.23 18.90 -14.86
C GLU A 18 -2.24 20.00 -14.48
N ILE A 19 -2.55 20.10 -13.19
CA ILE A 19 -3.48 21.08 -12.62
C ILE A 19 -2.87 21.59 -11.30
N GLY A 20 -2.91 22.90 -11.06
CA GLY A 20 -2.46 23.50 -9.79
C GLY A 20 -0.96 23.34 -9.45
N GLY A 21 -0.15 22.81 -10.36
CA GLY A 21 1.26 22.46 -10.12
C GLY A 21 1.52 21.01 -9.73
N GLY A 22 0.49 20.16 -9.70
CA GLY A 22 0.60 18.70 -9.54
C GLY A 22 -0.10 17.95 -10.68
N LEU A 23 -0.15 16.62 -10.61
CA LEU A 23 -0.91 15.82 -11.57
C LEU A 23 -2.41 15.84 -11.21
N ALA A 24 -3.28 15.84 -12.22
CA ALA A 24 -4.73 15.80 -12.04
C ALA A 24 -5.18 14.57 -11.22
N LEU A 25 -4.53 13.42 -11.43
CA LEU A 25 -4.72 12.19 -10.64
C LEU A 25 -4.52 12.43 -9.14
N GLU A 26 -3.46 13.14 -8.77
CA GLU A 26 -3.08 13.44 -7.38
C GLU A 26 -4.07 14.42 -6.71
N SER A 27 -4.98 15.01 -7.50
CA SER A 27 -6.03 15.94 -7.05
C SER A 27 -7.39 15.27 -6.78
N HIS A 28 -7.48 13.93 -6.75
CA HIS A 28 -8.76 13.20 -6.55
C HIS A 28 -9.54 13.61 -5.29
N GLY A 29 -8.85 13.87 -4.18
CA GLY A 29 -9.51 14.35 -2.94
C GLY A 29 -10.19 15.70 -3.12
N ALA A 30 -9.53 16.65 -3.78
CA ALA A 30 -10.11 17.95 -4.12
C ALA A 30 -11.25 17.82 -5.15
N LEU A 31 -11.09 16.96 -6.15
CA LEU A 31 -12.11 16.67 -7.17
C LEU A 31 -13.38 16.12 -6.53
N THR A 32 -13.27 15.10 -5.68
CA THR A 32 -14.43 14.48 -5.03
C THR A 32 -15.07 15.38 -3.97
N GLN A 33 -14.30 16.22 -3.27
CA GLN A 33 -14.85 17.25 -2.39
C GLN A 33 -15.64 18.30 -3.19
N ALA A 34 -15.04 18.91 -4.21
CA ALA A 34 -15.70 19.95 -5.01
C ALA A 34 -16.93 19.40 -5.75
N LEU A 35 -16.92 18.14 -6.20
CA LEU A 35 -18.10 17.47 -6.76
C LEU A 35 -19.19 17.22 -5.72
N ARG A 36 -18.85 16.81 -4.48
CA ARG A 36 -19.83 16.64 -3.38
C ARG A 36 -20.48 17.98 -2.98
N GLU A 37 -19.70 19.05 -2.93
CA GLU A 37 -20.14 20.38 -2.50
C GLU A 37 -20.91 21.15 -3.56
N ARG A 38 -20.47 21.10 -4.83
CA ARG A 38 -20.99 21.94 -5.91
C ARG A 38 -21.91 21.20 -6.89
N VAL A 39 -21.85 19.86 -6.97
CA VAL A 39 -22.64 19.04 -7.92
C VAL A 39 -23.56 18.04 -7.21
N SER A 40 -23.04 16.88 -6.80
CA SER A 40 -23.75 15.90 -5.95
C SER A 40 -22.79 14.81 -5.44
N PRO A 41 -23.14 14.09 -4.35
CA PRO A 41 -22.37 12.93 -3.88
C PRO A 41 -22.25 11.81 -4.93
N GLU A 42 -23.31 11.58 -5.71
CA GLU A 42 -23.35 10.56 -6.77
C GLU A 42 -22.48 10.94 -7.97
N ALA A 43 -22.32 12.23 -8.25
CA ALA A 43 -21.39 12.75 -9.25
C ALA A 43 -19.93 12.61 -8.81
N ALA A 44 -19.63 12.76 -7.52
CA ALA A 44 -18.30 12.47 -6.97
C ALA A 44 -17.96 10.98 -7.02
N ALA A 45 -18.94 10.11 -6.71
CA ALA A 45 -18.79 8.66 -6.77
C ALA A 45 -18.52 8.11 -8.19
N LEU A 46 -18.69 8.92 -9.25
CA LEU A 46 -18.27 8.54 -10.61
C LEU A 46 -16.76 8.32 -10.72
N PHE A 47 -15.91 9.02 -9.98
CA PHE A 47 -14.47 9.05 -10.25
C PHE A 47 -13.69 8.11 -9.33
N ALA A 48 -13.14 7.03 -9.89
CA ALA A 48 -12.32 6.07 -9.15
C ALA A 48 -11.09 6.75 -8.53
N GLU A 49 -10.71 6.32 -7.32
CA GLU A 49 -9.53 6.83 -6.59
C GLU A 49 -8.24 6.25 -7.23
N PRO A 50 -7.32 7.11 -7.72
CA PRO A 50 -6.08 6.68 -8.37
C PRO A 50 -4.94 6.55 -7.36
N LEU A 51 -4.42 5.34 -7.17
CA LEU A 51 -3.14 5.12 -6.51
C LEU A 51 -2.03 5.10 -7.58
N LEU A 52 -1.40 6.26 -7.80
CA LEU A 52 -0.31 6.44 -8.75
C LEU A 52 1.01 5.89 -8.20
N SER A 53 1.58 4.90 -8.89
CA SER A 53 2.99 4.54 -8.80
C SER A 53 3.74 5.20 -9.95
N ARG A 54 4.62 6.16 -9.65
CA ARG A 54 5.38 6.93 -10.68
C ARG A 54 6.43 6.09 -11.44
N GLY A 55 6.61 4.81 -11.07
CA GLY A 55 7.58 3.90 -11.69
C GLY A 55 9.02 4.17 -11.26
N ASN A 56 9.93 3.34 -11.77
CA ASN A 56 11.38 3.48 -11.69
C ASN A 56 12.03 2.66 -12.84
N ASP A 57 13.37 2.62 -12.91
CA ASP A 57 14.10 1.91 -13.97
C ASP A 57 13.86 0.38 -14.01
N SER A 58 13.19 -0.18 -13.00
CA SER A 58 12.79 -1.59 -12.92
C SER A 58 11.29 -1.85 -13.16
N ALA A 59 10.45 -0.80 -13.17
CA ALA A 59 8.99 -0.94 -13.31
C ALA A 59 8.34 0.31 -13.92
N PRO A 60 7.55 0.20 -15.01
CA PRO A 60 6.90 1.36 -15.63
C PRO A 60 5.87 1.99 -14.70
N ALA A 61 5.62 3.29 -14.90
CA ALA A 61 4.58 4.02 -14.19
C ALA A 61 3.21 3.34 -14.37
N SER A 62 2.40 3.37 -13.32
CA SER A 62 1.13 2.65 -13.30
C SER A 62 0.16 3.20 -12.27
N VAL A 63 -1.13 3.14 -12.57
CA VAL A 63 -2.21 3.56 -11.66
C VAL A 63 -3.05 2.35 -11.29
N ALA A 64 -3.23 2.13 -9.99
CA ALA A 64 -4.25 1.22 -9.46
C ALA A 64 -5.53 2.01 -9.14
N TRP A 65 -6.67 1.51 -9.58
CA TRP A 65 -7.97 2.18 -9.48
C TRP A 65 -8.85 1.54 -8.41
N TYR A 66 -9.45 2.36 -7.55
CA TYR A 66 -10.30 1.91 -6.44
C TYR A 66 -11.67 2.62 -6.45
N THR A 67 -12.69 2.01 -5.83
CA THR A 67 -14.03 2.59 -5.67
C THR A 67 -14.64 2.29 -4.28
N ASP A 68 -15.52 3.19 -3.83
CA ASP A 68 -16.33 3.01 -2.63
C ASP A 68 -17.44 1.95 -2.84
N HIS A 69 -17.77 1.60 -4.09
CA HIS A 69 -18.82 0.63 -4.42
C HIS A 69 -18.35 -0.82 -4.22
N PRO A 70 -19.09 -1.66 -3.46
CA PRO A 70 -18.72 -3.06 -3.25
C PRO A 70 -19.04 -3.93 -4.48
N GLY A 71 -18.17 -4.90 -4.77
CA GLY A 71 -18.39 -5.94 -5.79
C GLY A 71 -17.36 -5.98 -6.92
N GLU A 72 -17.49 -6.95 -7.83
CA GLU A 72 -16.62 -7.06 -9.01
C GLU A 72 -17.05 -6.06 -10.09
N GLY A 73 -16.14 -5.17 -10.48
CA GLY A 73 -16.38 -4.23 -11.57
C GLY A 73 -16.32 -4.89 -12.95
N ARG A 74 -17.31 -4.60 -13.81
CA ARG A 74 -17.35 -5.06 -15.20
C ARG A 74 -17.29 -3.88 -16.17
N PRO A 75 -16.49 -3.91 -17.26
CA PRO A 75 -16.52 -2.88 -18.28
C PRO A 75 -17.93 -2.67 -18.85
N LEU A 76 -18.35 -1.42 -19.02
CA LEU A 76 -19.71 -1.04 -19.49
C LEU A 76 -20.10 -1.74 -20.81
N ARG A 77 -19.12 -1.98 -21.68
CA ARG A 77 -19.27 -2.67 -22.97
C ARG A 77 -19.47 -4.20 -22.88
N ALA A 78 -19.31 -4.78 -21.68
CA ALA A 78 -19.35 -6.21 -21.40
C ALA A 78 -20.54 -6.60 -20.49
N LEU A 79 -21.50 -5.69 -20.32
CA LEU A 79 -22.79 -5.93 -19.68
C LEU A 79 -23.82 -6.45 -20.69
N ASP A 80 -24.98 -6.92 -20.19
CA ASP A 80 -26.15 -7.09 -21.06
C ASP A 80 -26.79 -5.74 -21.40
N GLU A 81 -27.72 -5.74 -22.36
CA GLU A 81 -28.34 -4.51 -22.86
C GLU A 81 -29.17 -3.78 -21.79
N ALA A 82 -29.78 -4.50 -20.84
CA ALA A 82 -30.63 -3.89 -19.82
C ALA A 82 -29.79 -3.25 -18.70
N ASP A 83 -28.72 -3.89 -18.26
CA ASP A 83 -27.73 -3.31 -17.36
C ASP A 83 -27.00 -2.13 -18.00
N ARG A 84 -26.58 -2.28 -19.27
CA ARG A 84 -25.88 -1.24 -20.03
C ARG A 84 -26.73 0.03 -20.16
N VAL A 85 -28.01 -0.09 -20.54
CA VAL A 85 -28.93 1.07 -20.65
C VAL A 85 -29.15 1.74 -19.28
N ARG A 86 -29.26 0.98 -18.18
CA ARG A 86 -29.35 1.56 -16.82
C ARG A 86 -28.10 2.36 -16.45
N ALA A 87 -26.91 1.79 -16.65
CA ALA A 87 -25.65 2.44 -16.33
C ALA A 87 -25.37 3.66 -17.23
N GLU A 88 -25.67 3.59 -18.52
CA GLU A 88 -25.54 4.70 -19.47
C GLU A 88 -26.48 5.86 -19.10
N ALA A 89 -27.70 5.58 -18.63
CA ALA A 89 -28.63 6.61 -18.13
C ALA A 89 -28.11 7.28 -16.85
N ALA A 90 -27.70 6.51 -15.84
CA ALA A 90 -27.18 7.04 -14.56
C ALA A 90 -25.90 7.87 -14.75
N LEU A 91 -25.01 7.45 -15.66
CA LEU A 91 -23.81 8.20 -16.03
C LEU A 91 -24.15 9.53 -16.72
N SER A 92 -25.09 9.50 -17.66
CA SER A 92 -25.58 10.70 -18.37
C SER A 92 -26.29 11.70 -17.45
N GLU A 93 -26.86 11.23 -16.34
CA GLU A 93 -27.47 12.08 -15.32
C GLU A 93 -26.43 12.76 -14.43
N ARG A 94 -25.52 11.97 -13.85
CA ARG A 94 -24.48 12.46 -12.93
C ARG A 94 -23.49 13.41 -13.62
N LEU A 95 -23.05 13.10 -14.84
CA LEU A 95 -22.15 13.98 -15.60
C LEU A 95 -22.80 15.32 -15.99
N ARG A 96 -24.13 15.36 -16.17
CA ARG A 96 -24.85 16.56 -16.60
C ARG A 96 -24.72 17.72 -15.62
N GLY A 97 -24.62 17.43 -14.32
CA GLY A 97 -24.41 18.44 -13.28
C GLY A 97 -23.07 19.16 -13.42
N ILE A 98 -21.99 18.41 -13.67
CA ILE A 98 -20.62 18.92 -13.82
C ILE A 98 -20.54 20.03 -14.89
N ARG A 99 -21.33 19.91 -15.97
CA ARG A 99 -21.35 20.88 -17.08
C ARG A 99 -21.58 22.33 -16.64
N ALA A 100 -22.38 22.56 -15.60
CA ALA A 100 -22.70 23.90 -15.12
C ALA A 100 -21.47 24.61 -14.49
N HIS A 101 -20.49 23.85 -14.01
CA HIS A 101 -19.34 24.35 -13.27
C HIS A 101 -18.05 24.41 -14.11
N LEU A 102 -18.07 23.92 -15.36
CA LEU A 102 -16.95 24.06 -16.30
C LEU A 102 -16.66 25.53 -16.70
N GLY A 103 -17.52 26.48 -16.35
CA GLY A 103 -17.29 27.92 -16.50
C GLY A 103 -16.73 28.62 -15.25
N ASP A 104 -16.43 27.87 -14.19
CA ASP A 104 -15.86 28.39 -12.95
C ASP A 104 -14.33 28.49 -13.07
N PRO A 105 -13.69 29.64 -12.80
CA PRO A 105 -12.23 29.76 -12.86
C PRO A 105 -11.49 28.96 -11.78
N GLU A 106 -12.16 28.55 -10.68
CA GLU A 106 -11.56 27.79 -9.59
C GLU A 106 -11.62 26.27 -9.85
N ASP A 107 -12.82 25.67 -9.87
CA ASP A 107 -12.96 24.20 -10.06
C ASP A 107 -13.03 23.76 -11.52
N GLY A 108 -13.43 24.66 -12.44
CA GLY A 108 -13.60 24.35 -13.85
C GLY A 108 -12.39 23.65 -14.49
N PRO A 109 -11.13 24.06 -14.20
CA PRO A 109 -9.92 23.36 -14.65
C PRO A 109 -9.79 21.92 -14.11
N LEU A 110 -10.17 21.69 -12.86
CA LEU A 110 -10.08 20.38 -12.20
C LEU A 110 -11.19 19.43 -12.71
N PHE A 111 -12.42 19.92 -12.79
CA PHE A 111 -13.54 19.21 -13.43
C PHE A 111 -13.26 18.96 -14.92
N GLY A 112 -12.62 19.91 -15.60
CA GLY A 112 -12.24 19.77 -17.00
C GLY A 112 -11.16 18.71 -17.21
N ALA A 113 -10.12 18.67 -16.38
CA ALA A 113 -9.13 17.59 -16.41
C ALA A 113 -9.76 16.21 -16.19
N ALA A 114 -10.69 16.10 -15.22
CA ALA A 114 -11.40 14.85 -14.92
C ALA A 114 -12.25 14.31 -16.09
N LEU A 115 -12.67 15.15 -17.04
CA LEU A 115 -13.44 14.74 -18.21
C LEU A 115 -12.57 14.22 -19.38
N HIS A 116 -11.24 14.21 -19.26
CA HIS A 116 -10.34 13.59 -20.25
C HIS A 116 -9.92 12.19 -19.78
N LEU A 117 -10.11 11.18 -20.64
CA LEU A 117 -9.81 9.77 -20.36
C LEU A 117 -8.67 9.25 -21.24
N ALA A 118 -7.90 8.26 -20.78
CA ALA A 118 -6.78 7.69 -21.54
C ALA A 118 -7.20 6.87 -22.80
N ASN A 119 -8.48 6.51 -22.96
CA ASN A 119 -9.01 5.62 -23.99
C ASN A 119 -8.38 4.22 -23.95
N HIS A 120 -8.38 3.58 -22.77
CA HIS A 120 -7.76 2.28 -22.56
C HIS A 120 -8.46 1.17 -23.38
N PRO A 121 -7.72 0.19 -23.95
CA PRO A 121 -8.31 -0.88 -24.79
C PRO A 121 -9.40 -1.71 -24.11
N ASP A 122 -9.46 -1.76 -22.78
CA ASP A 122 -10.52 -2.44 -22.01
C ASP A 122 -11.78 -1.60 -21.77
N GLY A 123 -11.71 -0.29 -22.02
CA GLY A 123 -12.75 0.68 -21.72
C GLY A 123 -12.55 1.35 -20.36
N ASP A 124 -12.68 2.68 -20.35
CA ASP A 124 -12.46 3.53 -19.17
C ASP A 124 -13.69 3.66 -18.26
N ILE A 125 -14.83 3.07 -18.64
CA ILE A 125 -16.07 3.10 -17.84
C ILE A 125 -16.44 1.68 -17.46
N TRP A 126 -16.47 1.43 -16.16
CA TRP A 126 -16.84 0.15 -15.56
C TRP A 126 -18.13 0.33 -14.75
N VAL A 127 -18.76 -0.76 -14.36
CA VAL A 127 -19.98 -0.77 -13.55
C VAL A 127 -19.80 -1.74 -12.39
N VAL A 128 -20.14 -1.26 -11.19
CA VAL A 128 -19.93 -1.93 -9.89
C VAL A 128 -21.25 -1.80 -9.12
N ASP A 129 -21.89 -2.90 -8.74
CA ASP A 129 -23.24 -2.92 -8.16
C ASP A 129 -24.27 -2.01 -8.89
N GLY A 130 -24.27 -2.10 -10.23
CA GLY A 130 -25.08 -1.27 -11.11
C GLY A 130 -24.68 0.21 -11.21
N GLN A 131 -23.70 0.67 -10.44
CA GLN A 131 -23.21 2.05 -10.43
C GLN A 131 -22.09 2.25 -11.47
N PRO A 132 -22.18 3.25 -12.36
CA PRO A 132 -21.11 3.55 -13.32
C PRO A 132 -19.93 4.25 -12.63
N VAL A 133 -18.72 3.76 -12.90
CA VAL A 133 -17.45 4.30 -12.40
C VAL A 133 -16.51 4.58 -13.58
N ILE A 134 -15.89 5.75 -13.56
CA ILE A 134 -14.92 6.26 -14.52
C ILE A 134 -13.52 6.02 -13.96
N LEU A 135 -12.72 5.29 -14.75
CA LEU A 135 -11.30 5.04 -14.55
C LEU A 135 -10.51 5.83 -15.59
N ASN A 136 -9.18 5.85 -15.46
CA ASN A 136 -8.27 6.47 -16.43
C ASN A 136 -8.55 7.95 -16.74
N TRP A 137 -9.23 8.65 -15.83
CA TRP A 137 -9.52 10.08 -15.91
C TRP A 137 -8.27 10.92 -15.64
N GLY A 138 -8.28 12.20 -16.02
CA GLY A 138 -7.14 13.11 -15.82
C GLY A 138 -5.96 12.81 -16.75
N MET A 139 -6.19 12.07 -17.83
CA MET A 139 -5.16 11.60 -18.75
C MET A 139 -5.59 11.72 -20.22
N LEU A 140 -4.61 11.75 -21.12
CA LEU A 140 -4.79 11.66 -22.57
C LEU A 140 -4.19 10.36 -23.13
N PRO A 141 -4.60 9.91 -24.33
CA PRO A 141 -3.93 8.84 -25.06
C PRO A 141 -2.45 9.15 -25.32
N PRO A 142 -1.55 8.15 -25.40
CA PRO A 142 -0.13 8.36 -25.65
C PRO A 142 0.12 9.18 -26.93
N GLY A 143 0.97 10.21 -26.84
CA GLY A 143 1.31 11.08 -27.96
C GLY A 143 0.21 12.01 -28.46
N MET A 144 -0.96 12.10 -27.81
CA MET A 144 -2.01 13.04 -28.19
C MET A 144 -1.62 14.49 -27.87
N SER A 145 -1.93 15.41 -28.80
CA SER A 145 -1.75 16.85 -28.60
C SER A 145 -2.65 17.40 -27.49
N ARG A 146 -2.12 18.36 -26.71
CA ARG A 146 -2.85 19.03 -25.61
C ARG A 146 -3.67 20.25 -26.08
N ASP A 147 -3.76 20.52 -27.38
CA ASP A 147 -4.52 21.65 -27.93
C ASP A 147 -6.05 21.50 -27.75
N PRO A 148 -6.83 22.60 -27.71
CA PRO A 148 -8.27 22.54 -27.46
C PRO A 148 -9.09 21.80 -28.53
N ASP A 149 -8.68 21.80 -29.81
CA ASP A 149 -9.50 21.18 -30.85
C ASP A 149 -9.36 19.65 -30.82
N THR A 150 -8.12 19.16 -30.66
CA THR A 150 -7.81 17.74 -30.47
C THR A 150 -8.44 17.20 -29.19
N ARG A 151 -8.30 17.92 -28.06
CA ARG A 151 -8.95 17.54 -26.80
C ARG A 151 -10.48 17.53 -26.92
N GLY A 152 -11.05 18.39 -27.76
CA GLY A 152 -12.49 18.53 -27.96
C GLY A 152 -13.07 17.33 -28.70
N ALA A 153 -12.42 16.96 -29.80
CA ALA A 153 -12.75 15.74 -30.55
C ALA A 153 -12.57 14.47 -29.68
N HIS A 154 -11.53 14.42 -28.85
CA HIS A 154 -11.28 13.28 -27.95
C HIS A 154 -12.36 13.10 -26.87
N VAL A 155 -12.73 14.18 -26.18
CA VAL A 155 -13.82 14.14 -25.18
C VAL A 155 -15.17 13.87 -25.86
N ALA A 156 -15.41 14.41 -27.06
CA ALA A 156 -16.61 14.10 -27.85
C ALA A 156 -16.72 12.61 -28.20
N ALA A 157 -15.60 11.95 -28.53
CA ALA A 157 -15.55 10.53 -28.87
C ALA A 157 -15.68 9.59 -27.66
N THR A 158 -15.33 10.04 -26.44
CA THR A 158 -15.32 9.22 -25.22
C THR A 158 -16.55 9.47 -24.34
N LEU A 159 -16.60 10.60 -23.64
CA LEU A 159 -17.72 10.98 -22.75
C LEU A 159 -18.82 11.78 -23.46
N GLY A 160 -18.59 12.31 -24.66
CA GLY A 160 -19.51 13.22 -25.37
C GLY A 160 -20.91 12.70 -25.61
N ARG A 161 -21.08 11.37 -25.71
CA ARG A 161 -22.40 10.72 -25.81
C ARG A 161 -23.25 10.83 -24.53
N PHE A 162 -22.61 11.01 -23.38
CA PHE A 162 -23.24 11.21 -22.06
C PHE A 162 -23.23 12.69 -21.65
N LEU A 163 -22.18 13.41 -22.04
CA LEU A 163 -21.94 14.81 -21.72
C LEU A 163 -21.60 15.62 -22.99
N PRO A 164 -22.61 16.02 -23.80
CA PRO A 164 -22.38 16.84 -24.97
C PRO A 164 -21.92 18.25 -24.56
N LEU A 165 -20.78 18.67 -25.12
CA LEU A 165 -20.10 19.95 -24.89
C LEU A 165 -19.77 20.60 -26.24
N ALA A 166 -19.74 21.94 -26.29
CA ALA A 166 -19.42 22.71 -27.50
C ALA A 166 -17.90 22.82 -27.80
N GLY A 167 -17.04 22.18 -27.00
CA GLY A 167 -15.57 22.19 -27.15
C GLY A 167 -14.86 21.52 -25.96
N ALA A 168 -13.53 21.42 -25.99
CA ALA A 168 -12.71 20.71 -24.99
C ALA A 168 -12.81 21.27 -23.57
N PRO A 169 -13.12 20.45 -22.54
CA PRO A 169 -13.19 20.89 -21.14
C PRO A 169 -11.93 21.68 -20.73
N PRO A 170 -12.06 22.74 -19.92
CA PRO A 170 -10.96 23.66 -19.70
C PRO A 170 -9.87 23.04 -18.82
N LEU A 171 -8.61 23.39 -19.07
CA LEU A 171 -7.46 23.00 -18.23
C LEU A 171 -6.80 24.20 -17.52
N SER A 172 -7.36 25.39 -17.67
CA SER A 172 -6.90 26.61 -16.99
C SER A 172 -8.05 27.57 -16.70
N ALA A 173 -7.87 28.44 -15.71
CA ALA A 173 -8.85 29.48 -15.37
C ALA A 173 -9.19 30.39 -16.56
N ALA A 174 -8.25 30.57 -17.51
CA ALA A 174 -8.49 31.32 -18.74
C ALA A 174 -9.44 30.56 -19.70
N GLU A 175 -9.25 29.25 -19.89
CA GLU A 175 -10.16 28.42 -20.70
C GLU A 175 -11.56 28.30 -20.06
N ALA A 176 -11.64 28.29 -18.72
CA ALA A 176 -12.92 28.28 -17.99
C ALA A 176 -13.64 29.63 -18.07
N LEU A 177 -12.91 30.74 -17.95
CA LEU A 177 -13.48 32.09 -18.07
C LEU A 177 -13.94 32.40 -19.51
N ALA A 178 -13.21 31.93 -20.53
CA ALA A 178 -13.63 32.04 -21.93
C ALA A 178 -14.99 31.34 -22.15
N ARG A 179 -15.14 30.11 -21.65
CA ARG A 179 -16.41 29.36 -21.65
C ARG A 179 -17.58 30.11 -21.04
N ARG A 180 -17.32 30.91 -20.00
CA ARG A 180 -18.35 31.69 -19.32
C ARG A 180 -18.90 32.82 -20.22
N GLY A 181 -18.14 33.26 -21.21
CA GLY A 181 -18.58 34.20 -22.25
C GLY A 181 -19.50 33.56 -23.29
N ASP A 182 -19.22 32.32 -23.70
CA ASP A 182 -20.05 31.57 -24.68
C ASP A 182 -21.39 31.11 -24.10
N ALA A 183 -21.54 31.10 -22.77
CA ALA A 183 -22.72 30.62 -22.05
C ALA A 183 -23.95 31.58 -22.06
N ALA A 184 -24.09 32.41 -23.10
CA ALA A 184 -25.30 33.18 -23.35
C ALA A 184 -26.47 32.25 -23.76
N PRO A 185 -27.74 32.57 -23.43
CA PRO A 185 -28.84 31.64 -23.65
C PRO A 185 -29.17 31.47 -25.14
N ALA A 186 -28.94 30.27 -25.66
CA ALA A 186 -29.25 29.90 -27.04
C ALA A 186 -30.76 29.83 -27.30
N GLY A 187 -31.33 30.95 -27.76
CA GLY A 187 -32.70 31.02 -28.27
C GLY A 187 -32.80 30.61 -29.73
N ALA A 188 -33.69 29.65 -30.00
CA ALA A 188 -34.33 29.31 -31.29
C ALA A 188 -33.69 29.76 -32.62
N GLU A 189 -33.17 28.80 -33.40
CA GLU A 189 -33.62 28.42 -34.76
C GLU A 189 -32.87 27.11 -35.15
N ALA A 190 -33.54 26.04 -35.57
CA ALA A 190 -34.20 25.76 -36.86
C ALA A 190 -33.22 25.37 -38.00
N ALA A 191 -33.54 24.28 -38.72
CA ALA A 191 -32.70 23.71 -39.78
C ALA A 191 -33.51 22.86 -40.78
N PRO A 192 -32.99 22.51 -41.98
CA PRO A 192 -31.85 23.08 -42.72
C PRO A 192 -32.40 23.86 -43.96
N PRO A 193 -32.50 23.41 -45.25
CA PRO A 193 -31.78 22.42 -46.08
C PRO A 193 -31.22 22.93 -47.45
N VAL A 194 -30.28 22.17 -48.01
CA VAL A 194 -29.84 22.02 -49.43
C VAL A 194 -29.21 23.15 -50.29
N SER A 195 -28.30 22.68 -51.16
CA SER A 195 -27.85 23.21 -52.47
C SER A 195 -26.75 24.29 -52.53
N GLY A 196 -25.73 24.04 -53.37
CA GLY A 196 -24.76 25.07 -53.81
C GLY A 196 -23.46 24.51 -54.40
N ALA A 197 -23.29 24.60 -55.72
CA ALA A 197 -22.12 24.14 -56.48
C ALA A 197 -20.80 24.90 -56.17
N GLY A 198 -19.66 24.29 -56.54
CA GLY A 198 -18.40 25.03 -56.85
C GLY A 198 -18.36 25.46 -58.32
N PRO A 199 -17.19 25.76 -58.93
CA PRO A 199 -15.82 25.71 -58.38
C PRO A 199 -14.94 26.93 -58.82
N ALA A 200 -13.62 26.71 -58.89
CA ALA A 200 -12.59 27.45 -59.65
C ALA A 200 -11.83 28.62 -58.98
N GLY A 201 -10.54 28.72 -59.31
CA GLY A 201 -9.57 29.68 -58.76
C GLY A 201 -8.12 29.24 -58.99
N ALA A 202 -7.68 29.16 -60.25
CA ALA A 202 -6.34 28.70 -60.62
C ALA A 202 -5.44 29.84 -61.13
N VAL A 203 -4.14 29.78 -60.83
CA VAL A 203 -3.08 30.59 -61.45
C VAL A 203 -1.89 29.69 -61.78
N ILE A 204 -1.26 29.90 -62.93
CA ILE A 204 -0.22 29.06 -63.55
C ILE A 204 0.95 29.94 -63.99
N ALA A 205 2.19 29.41 -63.92
CA ALA A 205 3.32 29.60 -64.88
C ALA A 205 4.69 29.69 -64.17
N PRO A 206 5.82 29.40 -64.86
CA PRO A 206 5.99 28.61 -66.10
C PRO A 206 7.06 27.49 -65.99
N ASP A 207 7.00 26.50 -66.90
CA ASP A 207 8.13 25.59 -67.19
C ASP A 207 9.31 26.33 -67.85
N PRO A 208 10.51 25.70 -67.96
CA PRO A 208 10.80 25.06 -69.26
C PRO A 208 11.75 23.83 -69.26
N VAL A 209 11.73 23.13 -70.40
CA VAL A 209 12.70 22.11 -70.91
C VAL A 209 12.69 20.73 -70.24
N ALA A 210 12.46 19.69 -71.04
CA ALA A 210 12.59 18.27 -70.67
C ALA A 210 13.72 17.57 -71.46
N PRO A 211 14.50 16.68 -70.82
CA PRO A 211 15.28 15.64 -71.48
C PRO A 211 14.57 14.27 -71.47
N GLU A 212 15.18 13.26 -72.10
CA GLU A 212 14.54 12.02 -72.57
C GLU A 212 14.09 11.00 -71.48
N PRO A 213 13.06 10.18 -71.78
CA PRO A 213 12.56 9.16 -70.86
C PRO A 213 13.50 7.93 -70.77
N VAL A 214 14.33 7.90 -69.72
CA VAL A 214 15.10 6.71 -69.34
C VAL A 214 14.13 5.55 -69.02
N ARG A 215 14.21 4.46 -69.80
CA ARG A 215 13.41 3.24 -69.57
C ARG A 215 13.76 2.60 -68.22
N ARG A 216 12.97 2.88 -67.18
CA ARG A 216 12.96 2.05 -65.96
C ARG A 216 12.43 0.66 -66.30
N VAL A 217 13.32 -0.32 -66.38
CA VAL A 217 12.95 -1.73 -66.44
C VAL A 217 12.26 -2.08 -65.12
N TRP A 218 10.95 -2.31 -65.16
CA TRP A 218 10.25 -2.90 -64.02
C TRP A 218 10.77 -4.33 -63.82
N PRO A 219 11.20 -4.73 -62.61
CA PRO A 219 11.50 -6.12 -62.33
C PRO A 219 10.21 -6.92 -62.46
N GLY A 220 10.20 -7.92 -63.35
CA GLY A 220 9.01 -8.74 -63.63
C GLY A 220 8.50 -9.48 -62.39
N PRO A 221 7.27 -10.02 -62.41
CA PRO A 221 6.59 -10.56 -61.23
C PRO A 221 7.37 -11.66 -60.48
N ILE A 222 8.27 -12.36 -61.17
CA ILE A 222 9.16 -13.39 -60.60
C ILE A 222 10.13 -12.81 -59.55
N ALA A 223 10.54 -11.53 -59.67
CA ALA A 223 11.48 -10.90 -58.73
C ALA A 223 10.95 -10.75 -57.30
N TRP A 224 9.62 -10.77 -57.13
CA TRP A 224 8.96 -10.67 -55.83
C TRP A 224 8.84 -12.01 -55.09
N VAL A 225 9.01 -13.14 -55.80
CA VAL A 225 8.91 -14.50 -55.24
C VAL A 225 9.83 -14.72 -54.03
N PRO A 226 11.14 -14.38 -54.03
CA PRO A 226 11.98 -14.57 -52.85
C PRO A 226 11.56 -13.72 -51.65
N LEU A 227 11.02 -12.51 -51.87
CA LEU A 227 10.48 -11.67 -50.79
C LEU A 227 9.23 -12.31 -50.19
N LEU A 228 8.33 -12.84 -51.04
CA LEU A 228 7.09 -13.49 -50.62
C LEU A 228 7.36 -14.78 -49.83
N VAL A 229 8.36 -15.58 -50.26
CA VAL A 229 8.83 -16.76 -49.52
C VAL A 229 9.43 -16.35 -48.16
N LEU A 230 10.24 -15.30 -48.11
CA LEU A 230 10.84 -14.84 -46.85
C LEU A 230 9.80 -14.29 -45.86
N LEU A 231 8.77 -13.59 -46.36
CA LEU A 231 7.62 -13.16 -45.55
C LEU A 231 6.78 -14.34 -45.03
N LEU A 232 6.59 -15.40 -45.82
CA LEU A 232 5.91 -16.62 -45.37
C LEU A 232 6.72 -17.37 -44.29
N ILE A 233 8.05 -17.43 -44.42
CA ILE A 233 8.93 -18.02 -43.40
C ILE A 233 8.90 -17.18 -42.11
N ALA A 234 9.00 -15.86 -42.21
CA ALA A 234 8.92 -14.96 -41.06
C ALA A 234 7.55 -15.04 -40.36
N GLY A 235 6.45 -15.06 -41.12
CA GLY A 235 5.09 -15.23 -40.60
C GLY A 235 4.88 -16.59 -39.94
N GLY A 236 5.43 -17.67 -40.52
CA GLY A 236 5.41 -19.01 -39.92
C GLY A 236 6.22 -19.10 -38.62
N ALA A 237 7.40 -18.49 -38.58
CA ALA A 237 8.22 -18.39 -37.37
C ALA A 237 7.53 -17.56 -36.27
N LEU A 238 6.91 -16.42 -36.63
CA LEU A 238 6.15 -15.58 -35.70
C LEU A 238 4.91 -16.32 -35.16
N ALA A 239 4.14 -16.99 -36.03
CA ALA A 239 3.00 -17.82 -35.62
C ALA A 239 3.42 -18.98 -34.72
N TRP A 240 4.60 -19.56 -34.93
CA TRP A 240 5.17 -20.58 -34.06
C TRP A 240 5.56 -20.02 -32.69
N LEU A 241 6.22 -18.85 -32.64
CA LEU A 241 6.56 -18.15 -31.39
C LEU A 241 5.35 -17.60 -30.62
N LEU A 242 4.22 -17.41 -31.30
CA LEU A 242 2.93 -17.01 -30.71
C LEU A 242 2.04 -18.21 -30.33
N MET A 243 2.41 -19.45 -30.68
CA MET A 243 1.67 -20.63 -30.23
C MET A 243 1.95 -20.88 -28.73
N PRO A 244 0.90 -21.05 -27.88
CA PRO A 244 1.06 -21.32 -26.46
C PRO A 244 1.96 -22.53 -26.18
N GLY A 245 2.93 -22.36 -25.28
CA GLY A 245 3.90 -23.38 -24.91
C GLY A 245 5.22 -23.36 -25.69
N THR A 246 5.43 -22.42 -26.61
CA THR A 246 6.76 -22.17 -27.21
C THR A 246 7.56 -21.14 -26.40
N ARG A 247 8.87 -21.08 -26.66
CA ARG A 247 9.91 -20.63 -25.69
C ARG A 247 9.87 -19.16 -25.22
N ILE A 248 9.01 -18.30 -25.76
CA ILE A 248 8.85 -16.92 -25.26
C ILE A 248 7.91 -16.87 -24.05
N PHE A 249 6.92 -17.77 -24.01
CA PHE A 249 5.99 -17.91 -22.89
C PHE A 249 6.18 -19.30 -22.28
N PRO A 250 7.13 -19.48 -21.34
CA PRO A 250 6.97 -20.55 -20.37
C PRO A 250 5.58 -20.38 -19.76
N ALA A 251 4.79 -21.46 -19.72
CA ALA A 251 3.56 -21.44 -18.97
C ALA A 251 3.95 -21.10 -17.53
N ARG A 252 3.62 -19.87 -17.09
CA ARG A 252 3.77 -19.47 -15.70
C ARG A 252 2.97 -20.50 -14.93
N ALA A 253 3.65 -21.38 -14.20
CA ALA A 253 2.97 -22.25 -13.26
C ALA A 253 2.07 -21.32 -12.45
N PRO A 254 0.76 -21.60 -12.33
CA PRO A 254 -0.10 -20.74 -11.55
C PRO A 254 0.58 -20.58 -10.19
N ASP A 255 0.76 -19.33 -9.75
CA ASP A 255 1.15 -19.07 -8.36
C ASP A 255 0.28 -20.00 -7.49
N PRO A 256 0.85 -20.73 -6.52
CA PRO A 256 0.10 -21.66 -5.68
C PRO A 256 -0.90 -20.83 -4.87
N ALA A 257 -2.03 -20.55 -5.50
CA ALA A 257 -3.04 -19.66 -5.01
C ALA A 257 -3.61 -20.33 -3.78
N ILE A 258 -3.35 -19.72 -2.62
CA ILE A 258 -4.06 -19.95 -1.37
C ILE A 258 -5.51 -20.19 -1.77
N ASP A 259 -6.03 -21.40 -1.49
CA ASP A 259 -7.33 -21.81 -2.03
C ASP A 259 -8.35 -20.71 -1.66
N ARG A 260 -9.30 -20.39 -2.54
CA ARG A 260 -10.37 -19.45 -2.19
C ARG A 260 -11.09 -19.89 -0.91
N ALA A 261 -11.13 -21.20 -0.63
CA ALA A 261 -11.55 -21.74 0.67
C ALA A 261 -10.57 -21.44 1.82
N GLU A 262 -9.26 -21.72 1.67
CA GLU A 262 -8.23 -21.43 2.68
C GLU A 262 -8.15 -19.92 3.01
N ALA A 263 -8.14 -19.07 1.99
CA ALA A 263 -8.07 -17.62 2.11
C ALA A 263 -9.35 -17.06 2.79
N ALA A 264 -10.53 -17.58 2.43
CA ALA A 264 -11.78 -17.20 3.09
C ALA A 264 -11.82 -17.66 4.55
N ALA A 265 -11.32 -18.85 4.87
CA ALA A 265 -11.22 -19.35 6.24
C ALA A 265 -10.28 -18.48 7.09
N ALA A 266 -9.10 -18.11 6.57
CA ALA A 266 -8.16 -17.21 7.24
C ALA A 266 -8.77 -15.83 7.50
N VAL A 267 -9.46 -15.23 6.50
CA VAL A 267 -10.15 -13.95 6.67
C VAL A 267 -11.29 -14.04 7.70
N ALA A 268 -12.06 -15.13 7.71
CA ALA A 268 -13.12 -15.35 8.70
C ALA A 268 -12.57 -15.48 10.13
N GLU A 269 -11.43 -16.16 10.31
CA GLU A 269 -10.75 -16.28 11.60
C GLU A 269 -10.19 -14.93 12.09
N ILE A 270 -9.60 -14.15 11.19
CA ILE A 270 -9.13 -12.79 11.50
C ILE A 270 -10.31 -11.89 11.89
N ASN A 271 -11.41 -11.88 11.13
CA ASN A 271 -12.59 -11.09 11.44
C ASN A 271 -13.18 -11.46 12.80
N ALA A 272 -13.32 -12.75 13.12
CA ALA A 272 -13.78 -13.21 14.43
C ALA A 272 -12.86 -12.74 15.59
N SER A 273 -11.54 -12.69 15.38
CA SER A 273 -10.60 -12.14 16.37
C SER A 273 -10.75 -10.62 16.57
N LEU A 274 -11.04 -9.88 15.49
CA LEU A 274 -11.26 -8.44 15.51
C LEU A 274 -12.60 -8.09 16.16
N GLU A 275 -13.65 -8.85 15.88
CA GLU A 275 -14.94 -8.76 16.56
C GLU A 275 -14.81 -9.04 18.07
N GLN A 276 -14.08 -10.10 18.45
CA GLN A 276 -13.79 -10.42 19.85
C GLN A 276 -12.98 -9.30 20.53
N ARG A 277 -12.03 -8.69 19.82
CA ARG A 277 -11.23 -7.56 20.32
C ARG A 277 -12.09 -6.31 20.49
N LEU A 278 -12.96 -5.99 19.54
CA LEU A 278 -13.91 -4.87 19.60
C LEU A 278 -14.89 -5.03 20.75
N ALA A 279 -15.50 -6.21 20.90
CA ALA A 279 -16.40 -6.51 22.01
C ALA A 279 -15.69 -6.40 23.38
N ARG A 280 -14.42 -6.86 23.48
CA ARG A 280 -13.61 -6.68 24.70
C ARG A 280 -13.32 -5.21 24.99
N LEU A 281 -13.08 -4.38 23.96
CA LEU A 281 -12.85 -2.94 24.12
C LEU A 281 -14.13 -2.20 24.56
N GLN A 282 -15.27 -2.50 23.94
CA GLN A 282 -16.58 -1.94 24.28
C GLN A 282 -16.99 -2.30 25.72
N ALA A 283 -17.01 -3.58 26.06
CA ALA A 283 -17.40 -4.04 27.40
C ALA A 283 -16.44 -3.55 28.51
N ALA A 284 -15.17 -3.26 28.17
CA ALA A 284 -14.26 -2.61 29.10
C ALA A 284 -14.55 -1.11 29.25
N LEU A 285 -14.91 -0.40 28.17
CA LEU A 285 -15.28 1.02 28.21
C LEU A 285 -16.61 1.25 28.95
N ASP A 286 -17.63 0.42 28.72
CA ASP A 286 -18.98 0.58 29.27
C ASP A 286 -19.04 0.59 30.81
N GLY A 287 -18.11 -0.12 31.45
CA GLY A 287 -17.96 -0.14 32.92
C GLY A 287 -16.72 0.60 33.43
N ALA A 288 -16.03 1.36 32.58
CA ALA A 288 -14.86 2.13 32.98
C ALA A 288 -15.24 3.36 33.84
N GLN A 289 -14.36 3.72 34.77
CA GLN A 289 -14.56 4.80 35.73
C GLN A 289 -13.30 5.66 35.79
N CYS A 290 -13.47 6.98 35.66
CA CYS A 290 -12.39 7.94 35.93
C CYS A 290 -12.28 8.20 37.43
N ARG A 291 -11.07 8.04 37.98
CA ARG A 291 -10.77 8.39 39.36
C ARG A 291 -10.51 9.90 39.52
N PRO A 292 -10.65 10.47 40.74
CA PRO A 292 -10.31 11.87 41.00
C PRO A 292 -8.84 12.25 40.75
N ASP A 293 -7.95 11.26 40.68
CA ASP A 293 -6.54 11.41 40.30
C ASP A 293 -6.29 11.42 38.77
N GLY A 294 -7.37 11.40 37.95
CA GLY A 294 -7.31 11.36 36.50
C GLY A 294 -7.11 9.97 35.89
N THR A 295 -6.87 8.93 36.70
CA THR A 295 -6.67 7.57 36.21
C THR A 295 -7.99 6.96 35.71
N LEU A 296 -8.03 6.55 34.44
CA LEU A 296 -9.09 5.69 33.93
C LEU A 296 -8.89 4.25 34.44
N THR A 297 -9.91 3.70 35.09
CA THR A 297 -9.94 2.31 35.56
C THR A 297 -11.03 1.51 34.87
N MET A 298 -10.71 0.27 34.51
CA MET A 298 -11.57 -0.66 33.79
C MET A 298 -12.41 -1.50 34.79
N PRO A 299 -13.39 -2.32 34.35
CA PRO A 299 -14.30 -3.05 35.24
C PRO A 299 -13.63 -4.09 36.16
N ASP A 300 -12.39 -4.48 35.87
CA ASP A 300 -11.55 -5.35 36.71
C ASP A 300 -10.78 -4.58 37.80
N GLY A 301 -10.95 -3.25 37.86
CA GLY A 301 -10.27 -2.34 38.77
C GLY A 301 -8.86 -1.95 38.35
N ARG A 302 -8.38 -2.33 37.16
CA ARG A 302 -7.04 -1.99 36.63
C ARG A 302 -7.05 -0.78 35.71
N THR A 303 -5.89 -0.23 35.40
CA THR A 303 -5.71 0.79 34.35
C THR A 303 -5.79 0.15 32.95
N ILE A 304 -5.86 0.97 31.90
CA ILE A 304 -5.79 0.51 30.49
C ILE A 304 -4.54 -0.35 30.19
N GLU A 305 -3.43 -0.10 30.90
CA GLU A 305 -2.15 -0.84 30.81
C GLU A 305 -2.10 -2.07 31.72
N GLY A 306 -3.20 -2.42 32.40
CA GLY A 306 -3.28 -3.59 33.29
C GLY A 306 -2.63 -3.40 34.66
N LEU A 307 -2.24 -2.19 35.07
CA LEU A 307 -1.72 -1.90 36.41
C LEU A 307 -2.86 -1.75 37.43
N LEU A 308 -2.60 -2.03 38.71
CA LEU A 308 -3.49 -1.53 39.76
C LEU A 308 -3.36 0.00 39.89
N PRO A 309 -4.44 0.75 40.17
CA PRO A 309 -4.38 2.18 40.44
C PRO A 309 -3.41 2.48 41.60
N PRO A 310 -2.70 3.63 41.59
CA PRO A 310 -1.75 3.94 42.64
C PRO A 310 -2.48 4.19 43.98
N ASP A 311 -2.01 3.55 45.05
CA ASP A 311 -2.35 3.94 46.42
C ASP A 311 -1.36 5.03 46.88
N PRO A 312 -1.79 6.27 47.14
CA PRO A 312 -0.89 7.36 47.55
C PRO A 312 -0.27 7.15 48.94
N THR A 313 -0.73 6.16 49.71
CA THR A 313 -0.14 5.76 51.00
C THR A 313 0.90 4.65 50.87
N ASN A 314 1.00 4.00 49.71
CA ASN A 314 1.95 2.92 49.43
C ASN A 314 3.21 3.43 48.71
N PRO A 315 4.40 3.43 49.33
CA PRO A 315 5.63 3.85 48.66
C PRO A 315 6.01 2.99 47.44
N ALA A 316 5.51 1.76 47.35
CA ALA A 316 5.71 0.91 46.18
C ALA A 316 4.87 1.34 44.96
N ASP A 317 3.92 2.27 45.12
CA ASP A 317 3.10 2.83 44.04
C ASP A 317 3.48 4.25 43.61
N ALA A 318 4.62 4.74 44.08
CA ALA A 318 5.17 6.04 43.69
C ALA A 318 5.45 6.15 42.17
N PRO A 319 5.43 7.36 41.58
CA PRO A 319 5.85 7.57 40.19
C PRO A 319 7.25 7.00 39.90
N GLY A 320 7.40 6.28 38.79
CA GLY A 320 8.65 5.58 38.45
C GLY A 320 8.93 4.31 39.26
N SER A 321 8.04 3.87 40.17
CA SER A 321 8.17 2.55 40.80
C SER A 321 7.89 1.41 39.81
N ARG A 322 8.41 0.21 40.11
CA ARG A 322 8.15 -1.01 39.33
C ARG A 322 6.92 -1.72 39.88
N ALA A 323 5.96 -2.03 39.00
CA ALA A 323 4.75 -2.78 39.33
C ALA A 323 4.46 -3.86 38.27
N ALA A 324 3.93 -5.00 38.70
CA ALA A 324 3.49 -6.07 37.80
C ALA A 324 2.17 -5.66 37.10
N ALA A 325 2.17 -5.63 35.77
CA ALA A 325 0.97 -5.43 34.98
C ALA A 325 0.29 -6.76 34.63
N ASP A 326 -1.00 -6.68 34.27
CA ASP A 326 -1.69 -7.80 33.62
C ASP A 326 -1.00 -8.14 32.28
N PRO A 327 -0.77 -9.43 31.96
CA PRO A 327 -0.07 -9.82 30.72
C PRO A 327 -0.93 -9.71 29.45
N ARG A 328 -2.23 -9.40 29.56
CA ARG A 328 -3.14 -9.19 28.43
C ARG A 328 -3.95 -7.89 28.62
N PRO A 329 -3.28 -6.72 28.74
CA PRO A 329 -3.92 -5.45 29.09
C PRO A 329 -4.91 -4.98 28.01
N ILE A 330 -5.67 -3.92 28.30
CA ILE A 330 -6.65 -3.39 27.34
C ILE A 330 -5.93 -2.70 26.18
N LEU A 331 -4.89 -1.89 26.46
CA LEU A 331 -3.94 -1.36 25.48
C LEU A 331 -2.53 -1.85 25.81
N PRO A 332 -1.65 -2.05 24.81
CA PRO A 332 -0.24 -2.34 25.08
C PRO A 332 0.41 -1.17 25.86
N PRO A 333 1.25 -1.46 26.86
CA PRO A 333 2.00 -0.43 27.57
C PRO A 333 3.17 0.09 26.71
N ASP A 334 3.58 1.33 26.98
CA ASP A 334 4.76 1.96 26.38
C ASP A 334 6.04 1.09 26.56
N PRO A 335 6.70 0.63 25.47
CA PRO A 335 7.92 -0.18 25.53
C PRO A 335 9.10 0.47 26.27
N ALA A 336 9.16 1.80 26.38
CA ALA A 336 10.17 2.49 27.19
C ALA A 336 9.92 2.29 28.70
N ARG A 337 8.65 2.06 29.10
CA ARG A 337 8.24 1.80 30.48
C ARG A 337 8.14 0.33 30.83
N VAL A 338 8.06 -0.58 29.85
CA VAL A 338 8.21 -2.03 30.08
C VAL A 338 9.64 -2.33 30.54
N GLN A 339 9.78 -3.08 31.62
CA GLN A 339 11.04 -3.43 32.26
C GLN A 339 11.32 -4.93 32.11
N VAL A 340 12.48 -5.25 31.54
CA VAL A 340 12.90 -6.61 31.18
C VAL A 340 14.28 -6.92 31.75
N PRO A 341 14.56 -8.17 32.19
CA PRO A 341 15.88 -8.52 32.72
C PRO A 341 16.99 -8.33 31.69
N SER A 342 18.08 -7.66 32.06
CA SER A 342 19.28 -7.58 31.24
C SER A 342 20.11 -8.85 31.35
N ASP A 343 20.54 -9.39 30.20
CA ASP A 343 21.28 -10.66 30.12
C ASP A 343 22.60 -10.59 30.91
N GLY A 344 22.92 -11.67 31.64
CA GLY A 344 24.19 -11.82 32.37
C GLY A 344 24.30 -11.03 33.68
N ALA A 345 23.38 -10.11 33.97
CA ALA A 345 23.33 -9.36 35.22
C ALA A 345 22.41 -10.01 36.28
N SER A 346 22.39 -9.44 37.49
CA SER A 346 21.47 -9.89 38.55
C SER A 346 20.02 -9.51 38.24
N ALA A 347 19.04 -10.22 38.80
CA ALA A 347 17.60 -9.92 38.60
C ALA A 347 17.10 -8.55 39.14
N MET A 348 17.99 -7.71 39.67
CA MET A 348 17.69 -6.31 40.01
C MET A 348 17.99 -5.34 38.85
N ASP A 349 18.86 -5.75 37.93
CA ASP A 349 19.34 -5.00 36.77
C ASP A 349 18.37 -5.24 35.62
N LEU A 350 17.67 -4.18 35.21
CA LEU A 350 16.60 -4.22 34.21
C LEU A 350 16.83 -3.10 33.20
N THR A 351 16.57 -3.40 31.94
CA THR A 351 16.58 -2.46 30.81
C THR A 351 15.15 -2.22 30.33
N SER A 352 14.92 -1.16 29.56
CA SER A 352 13.63 -0.98 28.88
C SER A 352 13.43 -2.01 27.77
N LEU A 353 12.19 -2.35 27.44
CA LEU A 353 11.92 -3.24 26.30
C LEU A 353 12.40 -2.61 24.98
N LEU A 354 12.29 -1.29 24.83
CA LEU A 354 12.83 -0.57 23.67
C LEU A 354 14.35 -0.74 23.52
N GLU A 355 15.12 -0.44 24.56
CA GLU A 355 16.58 -0.58 24.58
C GLU A 355 17.03 -2.05 24.36
N LEU A 356 16.29 -3.01 24.92
CA LEU A 356 16.49 -4.44 24.66
C LEU A 356 16.32 -4.76 23.17
N ILE A 357 15.30 -4.21 22.51
CA ILE A 357 15.00 -4.43 21.10
C ILE A 357 16.06 -3.75 20.21
N GLU A 358 16.42 -2.50 20.49
CA GLU A 358 17.43 -1.74 19.75
C GLU A 358 18.81 -2.41 19.77
N ALA A 359 19.24 -2.91 20.92
CA ALA A 359 20.54 -3.55 21.07
C ALA A 359 20.66 -4.88 20.30
N ARG A 360 19.55 -5.61 20.12
CA ARG A 360 19.51 -7.00 19.61
C ARG A 360 19.01 -7.12 18.17
N THR A 361 18.38 -6.08 17.62
CA THR A 361 17.91 -6.02 16.23
C THR A 361 18.98 -5.41 15.33
N VAL A 362 19.10 -5.87 14.08
CA VAL A 362 20.09 -5.39 13.10
C VAL A 362 19.47 -5.11 11.73
N MET A 363 20.04 -4.15 11.01
CA MET A 363 19.80 -3.96 9.59
C MET A 363 20.72 -4.91 8.82
N VAL A 364 20.16 -5.67 7.89
CA VAL A 364 20.88 -6.53 6.94
C VAL A 364 20.95 -5.77 5.61
N VAL A 365 22.15 -5.66 5.04
CA VAL A 365 22.40 -4.90 3.81
C VAL A 365 23.13 -5.80 2.81
N ARG A 366 22.58 -5.92 1.60
CA ARG A 366 23.17 -6.69 0.50
C ARG A 366 23.56 -5.73 -0.63
N TYR A 367 24.82 -5.78 -1.07
CA TYR A 367 25.32 -4.91 -2.14
C TYR A 367 25.33 -5.65 -3.50
N MET A 368 24.37 -5.31 -4.36
CA MET A 368 24.28 -5.78 -5.74
C MET A 368 25.24 -4.97 -6.63
N ALA A 369 26.11 -5.64 -7.38
CA ALA A 369 26.76 -5.01 -8.53
C ALA A 369 25.91 -5.27 -9.77
N ASP A 370 25.78 -4.25 -10.62
CA ASP A 370 25.17 -4.43 -11.93
C ASP A 370 26.15 -5.18 -12.86
N ALA A 371 25.61 -5.88 -13.86
CA ALA A 371 26.41 -6.68 -14.78
C ALA A 371 27.19 -5.82 -15.79
N ASP A 372 26.71 -4.60 -16.08
CA ASP A 372 27.27 -3.67 -17.09
C ASP A 372 27.92 -2.40 -16.48
N THR A 373 27.96 -2.23 -15.16
CA THR A 373 28.43 -0.96 -14.55
C THR A 373 29.91 -0.64 -14.81
N GLN A 374 30.15 0.60 -15.25
CA GLN A 374 31.49 1.17 -15.39
C GLN A 374 32.07 1.56 -14.01
N PRO A 375 33.41 1.65 -13.85
CA PRO A 375 34.03 2.01 -12.59
C PRO A 375 33.58 3.41 -12.10
N GLY A 376 32.86 3.45 -10.97
CA GLY A 376 32.39 4.68 -10.32
C GLY A 376 30.86 4.89 -10.31
N GLN A 377 30.08 4.00 -10.92
CA GLN A 377 28.61 4.04 -10.86
C GLN A 377 28.07 3.30 -9.61
N GLN A 378 26.86 3.66 -9.16
CA GLN A 378 26.34 3.29 -7.83
C GLN A 378 26.10 1.78 -7.66
N VAL A 379 26.58 1.23 -6.54
CA VAL A 379 26.29 -0.14 -6.10
C VAL A 379 24.90 -0.16 -5.47
N ARG A 380 23.97 -0.96 -6.00
CA ARG A 380 22.59 -1.05 -5.50
C ARG A 380 22.57 -1.79 -4.17
N ALA A 381 22.38 -1.04 -3.08
CA ALA A 381 22.10 -1.61 -1.77
C ALA A 381 20.62 -2.01 -1.69
N GLU A 382 20.35 -3.25 -1.30
CA GLU A 382 19.03 -3.67 -0.83
C GLU A 382 19.10 -4.03 0.66
N ARG A 383 18.00 -3.81 1.36
CA ARG A 383 17.96 -3.70 2.81
C ARG A 383 16.86 -4.58 3.38
N GLY A 384 17.10 -5.09 4.59
CA GLY A 384 16.14 -5.83 5.38
C GLY A 384 16.52 -5.77 6.85
N SER A 385 15.78 -6.50 7.67
CA SER A 385 16.00 -6.56 9.11
C SER A 385 16.44 -7.96 9.53
N GLY A 386 17.05 -8.05 10.69
CA GLY A 386 17.46 -9.29 11.33
C GLY A 386 17.60 -9.10 12.83
N PHE A 387 17.91 -10.15 13.55
CA PHE A 387 18.16 -10.06 14.99
C PHE A 387 19.09 -11.15 15.49
N PHE A 388 19.82 -10.86 16.56
CA PHE A 388 20.72 -11.82 17.18
C PHE A 388 19.94 -12.93 17.93
N VAL A 389 20.30 -14.19 17.68
CA VAL A 389 19.84 -15.40 18.40
C VAL A 389 20.96 -16.13 19.14
N GLY A 390 22.18 -15.62 18.99
CA GLY A 390 23.39 -15.98 19.72
C GLY A 390 24.43 -14.86 19.59
N PRO A 391 25.58 -14.94 20.27
CA PRO A 391 26.55 -13.84 20.36
C PRO A 391 27.13 -13.41 19.00
N ASP A 392 27.29 -14.37 18.07
CA ASP A 392 27.79 -14.19 16.70
C ASP A 392 26.73 -14.53 15.63
N LEU A 393 25.48 -14.81 16.01
CA LEU A 393 24.48 -15.44 15.15
C LEU A 393 23.24 -14.57 14.96
N VAL A 394 22.94 -14.21 13.71
CA VAL A 394 21.79 -13.41 13.30
C VAL A 394 20.81 -14.25 12.48
N VAL A 395 19.51 -14.05 12.72
CA VAL A 395 18.41 -14.56 11.89
C VAL A 395 17.83 -13.42 11.05
N THR A 396 17.44 -13.72 9.81
CA THR A 396 16.67 -12.86 8.90
C THR A 396 15.83 -13.74 7.94
N ASN A 397 15.14 -13.17 6.94
CA ASN A 397 14.46 -13.95 5.91
C ASN A 397 15.44 -14.43 4.81
N ASN A 398 15.10 -15.49 4.06
CA ASN A 398 15.89 -15.94 2.92
C ASN A 398 15.91 -14.89 1.81
N HIS A 399 14.75 -14.27 1.49
CA HIS A 399 14.67 -13.27 0.42
C HIS A 399 15.51 -12.00 0.68
N VAL A 400 15.90 -11.73 1.94
CA VAL A 400 16.77 -10.59 2.32
C VAL A 400 18.24 -10.84 1.93
N VAL A 401 18.65 -12.09 1.73
CA VAL A 401 20.04 -12.47 1.37
C VAL A 401 20.17 -13.19 0.02
N GLU A 402 19.06 -13.66 -0.55
CA GLU A 402 19.02 -14.41 -1.81
C GLU A 402 19.59 -13.61 -3.00
N GLY A 403 20.39 -14.29 -3.85
CA GLY A 403 20.97 -13.70 -5.06
C GLY A 403 22.15 -12.75 -4.86
N ALA A 404 22.56 -12.46 -3.62
CA ALA A 404 23.79 -11.71 -3.34
C ALA A 404 24.99 -12.66 -3.09
N PRO A 405 26.21 -12.34 -3.59
CA PRO A 405 27.44 -12.98 -3.14
C PRO A 405 27.69 -12.73 -1.64
N GLU A 406 28.21 -13.72 -0.91
CA GLU A 406 28.43 -13.63 0.55
C GLU A 406 29.40 -12.50 0.94
N ASP A 407 30.40 -12.19 0.10
CA ASP A 407 31.35 -11.08 0.30
C ASP A 407 30.70 -9.69 0.28
N ARG A 408 29.39 -9.62 0.05
CA ARG A 408 28.61 -8.39 -0.12
C ARG A 408 27.39 -8.29 0.81
N ILE A 409 27.27 -9.21 1.77
CA ILE A 409 26.22 -9.18 2.79
C ILE A 409 26.85 -8.68 4.09
N PHE A 410 26.24 -7.64 4.66
CA PHE A 410 26.69 -6.98 5.89
C PHE A 410 25.52 -6.84 6.87
N VAL A 411 25.85 -6.75 8.15
CA VAL A 411 24.91 -6.35 9.21
C VAL A 411 25.41 -5.13 9.97
N THR A 412 24.49 -4.32 10.47
CA THR A 412 24.81 -3.18 11.34
C THR A 412 23.63 -2.83 12.26
N ASN A 413 23.90 -2.23 13.41
CA ASN A 413 22.93 -1.53 14.24
C ASN A 413 23.62 -0.41 15.03
N ARG A 414 22.83 0.35 15.79
CA ARG A 414 23.32 1.45 16.64
C ARG A 414 24.39 1.02 17.66
N GLY A 415 24.32 -0.22 18.17
CA GLY A 415 25.29 -0.79 19.12
C GLY A 415 26.58 -1.29 18.46
N LEU A 416 26.52 -1.76 17.21
CA LEU A 416 27.67 -2.16 16.40
C LEU A 416 28.44 -0.95 15.84
N GLY A 417 27.74 0.16 15.55
CA GLY A 417 28.32 1.44 15.11
C GLY A 417 28.95 1.45 13.71
N GLN A 418 29.17 0.28 13.10
CA GLN A 418 29.73 0.09 11.76
C GLN A 418 29.11 -1.15 11.09
N GLN A 419 29.39 -1.35 9.81
CA GLN A 419 29.02 -2.57 9.08
C GLN A 419 29.99 -3.73 9.39
N TYR A 420 29.45 -4.94 9.58
CA TYR A 420 30.20 -6.17 9.76
C TYR A 420 29.84 -7.19 8.67
N PRO A 421 30.83 -7.83 8.01
CA PRO A 421 30.57 -8.87 7.02
C PRO A 421 30.04 -10.14 7.69
N VAL A 422 29.24 -10.91 6.94
CA VAL A 422 28.68 -12.19 7.42
C VAL A 422 29.09 -13.39 6.56
N THR A 423 28.86 -14.58 7.09
CA THR A 423 28.81 -15.83 6.31
C THR A 423 27.43 -16.44 6.44
N VAL A 424 26.87 -16.93 5.35
CA VAL A 424 25.55 -17.60 5.34
C VAL A 424 25.74 -19.03 5.82
N ILE A 425 25.30 -19.33 7.04
CA ILE A 425 25.45 -20.65 7.66
C ILE A 425 24.39 -21.63 7.14
N LYS A 426 23.15 -21.15 6.96
CA LYS A 426 22.03 -21.94 6.45
C LYS A 426 20.92 -21.04 5.91
N THR A 427 20.20 -21.52 4.90
CA THR A 427 18.91 -20.96 4.49
C THR A 427 17.81 -22.03 4.48
N ALA A 428 16.56 -21.58 4.53
CA ALA A 428 15.37 -22.35 4.23
C ALA A 428 14.43 -21.46 3.41
N GLY A 429 14.30 -21.75 2.12
CA GLY A 429 13.57 -20.93 1.16
C GLY A 429 13.75 -21.41 -0.29
N PRO A 430 13.16 -20.68 -1.26
CA PRO A 430 12.29 -19.53 -1.07
C PRO A 430 10.89 -19.91 -0.54
N PHE A 431 10.14 -18.91 -0.08
CA PHE A 431 8.81 -19.06 0.53
C PHE A 431 7.85 -19.87 -0.36
N GLY A 432 7.72 -19.48 -1.63
CA GLY A 432 6.74 -20.07 -2.56
C GLY A 432 6.97 -21.53 -2.95
N SER A 433 8.12 -22.14 -2.62
CA SER A 433 8.44 -23.55 -2.92
C SER A 433 8.64 -24.42 -1.68
N THR A 434 9.07 -23.84 -0.55
CA THR A 434 9.36 -24.59 0.69
C THR A 434 8.42 -24.24 1.84
N GLY A 435 7.59 -23.21 1.67
CA GLY A 435 6.83 -22.57 2.74
C GLY A 435 7.69 -21.73 3.70
N ARG A 436 9.01 -21.94 3.76
CA ARG A 436 9.91 -21.28 4.70
C ARG A 436 10.66 -20.12 4.04
N ASP A 437 11.06 -19.17 4.86
CA ASP A 437 11.78 -17.98 4.42
C ASP A 437 12.70 -17.50 5.56
N PHE A 438 13.73 -18.30 5.85
CA PHE A 438 14.72 -18.02 6.90
C PHE A 438 16.15 -18.07 6.35
N ALA A 439 17.00 -17.20 6.88
CA ALA A 439 18.45 -17.28 6.75
C ALA A 439 19.10 -17.14 8.13
N LEU A 440 20.15 -17.95 8.35
CA LEU A 440 21.02 -17.93 9.51
C LEU A 440 22.39 -17.42 9.08
N LEU A 441 22.82 -16.32 9.69
CA LEU A 441 24.04 -15.59 9.38
C LEU A 441 25.00 -15.66 10.57
N ARG A 442 26.30 -15.82 10.31
CA ARG A 442 27.37 -15.60 11.30
C ARG A 442 28.02 -14.26 11.06
N VAL A 443 28.11 -13.43 12.11
CA VAL A 443 28.75 -12.11 12.09
C VAL A 443 30.18 -12.21 12.60
N HIS A 444 31.16 -11.81 11.79
CA HIS A 444 32.57 -12.03 12.13
C HIS A 444 33.10 -10.97 13.11
N GLY A 445 33.71 -11.43 14.22
CA GLY A 445 34.37 -10.55 15.20
C GLY A 445 33.43 -9.82 16.17
N VAL A 446 32.16 -10.25 16.27
CA VAL A 446 31.13 -9.67 17.14
C VAL A 446 30.82 -10.60 18.31
N ASN A 447 30.43 -10.00 19.45
CA ASN A 447 29.82 -10.68 20.59
C ASN A 447 28.69 -9.77 21.12
N ALA A 448 27.46 -9.99 20.63
CA ALA A 448 26.31 -9.13 20.88
C ALA A 448 25.31 -9.75 21.88
N PRO A 449 24.48 -8.93 22.55
CA PRO A 449 23.28 -9.44 23.22
C PRO A 449 22.31 -10.04 22.20
N TYR A 450 21.56 -11.07 22.58
CA TYR A 450 20.73 -11.85 21.66
C TYR A 450 19.38 -12.21 22.28
N PHE A 451 18.35 -12.37 21.46
CA PHE A 451 16.99 -12.66 21.95
C PHE A 451 16.84 -14.08 22.49
N THR A 452 15.98 -14.23 23.50
CA THR A 452 15.41 -15.53 23.87
C THR A 452 14.15 -15.77 23.03
N LEU A 453 14.01 -16.96 22.46
CA LEU A 453 12.85 -17.36 21.67
C LEU A 453 11.75 -17.90 22.60
N LEU A 454 10.51 -17.45 22.41
CA LEU A 454 9.35 -18.07 23.04
C LEU A 454 9.10 -19.43 22.38
N LYS A 455 8.90 -20.48 23.19
CA LYS A 455 8.28 -21.72 22.75
C LYS A 455 6.86 -21.77 23.31
N PRO A 456 5.82 -21.47 22.51
CA PRO A 456 4.46 -21.38 23.02
C PRO A 456 3.93 -22.77 23.43
N ASP A 457 3.27 -22.82 24.58
CA ASP A 457 2.47 -23.97 25.05
C ASP A 457 0.96 -23.70 24.95
N HIS A 458 0.57 -22.52 24.47
CA HIS A 458 -0.80 -22.07 24.26
C HIS A 458 -0.87 -21.02 23.13
N SER A 459 -2.09 -20.79 22.62
CA SER A 459 -2.38 -19.78 21.58
C SER A 459 -1.99 -18.36 22.02
N LEU A 460 -1.24 -17.67 21.15
CA LEU A 460 -0.79 -16.29 21.31
C LEU A 460 -1.87 -15.25 20.93
N LYS A 461 -3.04 -15.67 20.45
CA LYS A 461 -4.13 -14.75 20.05
C LYS A 461 -4.49 -13.76 21.16
N LEU A 462 -4.71 -12.51 20.75
CA LEU A 462 -4.95 -11.34 21.59
C LEU A 462 -3.78 -10.96 22.53
N GLN A 463 -2.59 -11.54 22.38
CA GLN A 463 -1.38 -11.09 23.06
C GLN A 463 -0.81 -9.84 22.39
N SER A 464 -0.37 -8.87 23.19
CA SER A 464 0.36 -7.69 22.72
C SER A 464 1.76 -8.04 22.23
N VAL A 465 2.15 -7.46 21.10
CA VAL A 465 3.44 -7.67 20.42
C VAL A 465 4.00 -6.36 19.88
N ILE A 466 5.33 -6.26 19.79
CA ILE A 466 6.05 -5.21 19.07
C ILE A 466 6.70 -5.85 17.84
N ALA A 467 6.49 -5.28 16.66
CA ALA A 467 7.30 -5.56 15.48
C ALA A 467 8.44 -4.54 15.41
N ALA A 468 9.66 -5.00 15.13
CA ALA A 468 10.83 -4.14 15.00
C ALA A 468 11.55 -4.36 13.66
N GLY A 469 12.09 -3.28 13.09
CA GLY A 469 12.86 -3.34 11.85
C GLY A 469 13.32 -1.99 11.31
N TYR A 470 13.95 -2.03 10.14
CA TYR A 470 14.51 -0.92 9.40
C TYR A 470 13.73 -0.75 8.08
N PRO A 471 12.61 0.01 8.07
CA PRO A 471 11.72 0.07 6.92
C PRO A 471 12.27 1.01 5.84
N ASP A 472 12.36 0.53 4.60
CA ASP A 472 12.94 1.23 3.44
C ASP A 472 12.41 2.67 3.29
N ASP A 473 11.11 2.87 3.56
CA ASP A 473 10.39 4.15 3.48
C ASP A 473 10.96 5.23 4.42
N LEU A 474 11.58 4.85 5.54
CA LEU A 474 12.17 5.75 6.53
C LEU A 474 13.70 5.85 6.42
N LEU A 475 14.36 4.89 5.76
CA LEU A 475 15.83 4.89 5.59
C LEU A 475 16.30 5.87 4.51
N GLY A 476 15.43 6.19 3.54
CA GLY A 476 15.70 7.16 2.48
C GLY A 476 17.03 6.94 1.75
N ASP A 477 17.80 8.02 1.63
CA ASP A 477 19.02 8.15 0.84
C ASP A 477 20.28 7.48 1.44
N TRP A 478 20.15 6.76 2.57
CA TRP A 478 21.28 6.11 3.27
C TRP A 478 22.04 5.12 2.38
N ARG A 479 23.37 5.31 2.28
CA ARG A 479 24.26 4.60 1.34
C ARG A 479 25.16 3.58 2.06
N GLY A 480 25.34 3.80 3.35
CA GLY A 480 26.11 2.92 4.24
C GLY A 480 27.59 3.25 4.28
N GLY A 481 28.42 2.26 4.61
CA GLY A 481 29.84 2.49 4.91
C GLY A 481 30.00 3.32 6.20
N THR A 482 30.18 4.64 6.04
CA THR A 482 30.37 5.60 7.15
C THR A 482 29.14 6.45 7.46
N ASP A 483 28.05 6.33 6.69
CA ASP A 483 26.79 7.00 7.02
C ASP A 483 26.27 6.52 8.39
N PRO A 484 25.79 7.41 9.28
CA PRO A 484 25.28 7.00 10.58
C PRO A 484 24.15 5.98 10.42
N VAL A 485 24.14 4.95 11.26
CA VAL A 485 23.10 3.92 11.24
C VAL A 485 21.75 4.58 11.60
N PRO A 486 20.70 4.43 10.77
CA PRO A 486 19.39 5.00 11.08
C PRO A 486 18.79 4.40 12.36
N ASP A 487 17.88 5.13 12.98
CA ASP A 487 17.16 4.65 14.16
C ASP A 487 16.18 3.53 13.80
N LEU A 488 15.97 2.61 14.75
CA LEU A 488 15.13 1.43 14.56
C LEU A 488 13.65 1.81 14.63
N ALA A 489 12.85 1.37 13.65
CA ALA A 489 11.40 1.50 13.74
C ALA A 489 10.83 0.38 14.62
N VAL A 490 9.99 0.76 15.58
CA VAL A 490 9.18 -0.16 16.39
C VAL A 490 7.70 0.19 16.24
N THR A 491 6.85 -0.82 16.12
CA THR A 491 5.39 -0.65 16.02
C THR A 491 4.69 -1.65 16.93
N ASP A 492 3.69 -1.21 17.68
CA ASP A 492 2.91 -2.05 18.59
C ASP A 492 1.66 -2.63 17.91
N GLY A 493 1.15 -3.71 18.49
CA GLY A 493 -0.13 -4.29 18.11
C GLY A 493 -0.46 -5.56 18.88
N THR A 494 -1.31 -6.39 18.29
CA THR A 494 -1.79 -7.66 18.83
C THR A 494 -1.68 -8.77 17.80
N VAL A 495 -1.48 -10.00 18.27
CA VAL A 495 -1.72 -11.21 17.46
C VAL A 495 -3.23 -11.35 17.24
N ASN A 496 -3.65 -11.33 15.98
CA ASN A 496 -5.04 -11.47 15.56
C ASN A 496 -5.35 -12.95 15.30
N ALA A 497 -4.52 -13.61 14.49
CA ALA A 497 -4.67 -15.02 14.14
C ALA A 497 -3.34 -15.79 14.18
N GLU A 498 -3.44 -17.12 14.28
CA GLU A 498 -2.34 -18.07 14.18
C GLU A 498 -2.79 -19.11 13.15
N GLN A 499 -2.23 -19.05 11.95
CA GLN A 499 -2.72 -19.77 10.79
C GLN A 499 -1.61 -20.59 10.14
N VAL A 500 -2.01 -21.54 9.30
CA VAL A 500 -1.08 -22.33 8.50
C VAL A 500 -1.17 -21.84 7.05
N LEU A 501 -0.09 -21.25 6.54
CA LEU A 501 0.02 -20.81 5.16
C LEU A 501 0.25 -22.01 4.22
N THR A 502 -0.04 -21.81 2.94
CA THR A 502 0.20 -22.79 1.87
C THR A 502 1.62 -23.36 1.95
N GLN A 503 1.77 -24.67 1.72
CA GLN A 503 2.94 -25.52 2.07
C GLN A 503 3.09 -25.92 3.55
N GLY A 504 2.15 -25.53 4.43
CA GLY A 504 2.09 -26.03 5.82
C GLY A 504 2.85 -25.19 6.84
N THR A 505 3.21 -23.95 6.49
CA THR A 505 4.01 -23.06 7.35
C THR A 505 3.17 -22.38 8.44
N PRO A 506 3.50 -22.53 9.73
CA PRO A 506 2.84 -21.79 10.79
C PRO A 506 3.23 -20.31 10.78
N ALA A 507 2.23 -19.43 10.68
CA ALA A 507 2.39 -17.98 10.63
C ALA A 507 1.46 -17.25 11.61
N ILE A 508 1.98 -16.18 12.18
CA ILE A 508 1.30 -15.26 13.09
C ILE A 508 0.81 -14.07 12.27
N VAL A 509 -0.47 -13.73 12.40
CA VAL A 509 -1.07 -12.52 11.80
C VAL A 509 -1.23 -11.47 12.88
N HIS A 510 -0.76 -10.24 12.65
CA HIS A 510 -0.78 -9.18 13.66
C HIS A 510 -1.28 -7.83 13.14
N SER A 511 -1.75 -6.98 14.05
CA SER A 511 -2.13 -5.60 13.74
C SER A 511 -0.96 -4.62 13.68
N ALA A 512 0.20 -4.95 14.28
CA ALA A 512 1.37 -4.07 14.30
C ALA A 512 1.85 -3.76 12.85
N PRO A 513 1.84 -2.49 12.40
CA PRO A 513 2.18 -2.14 11.02
C PRO A 513 3.63 -2.50 10.64
N ILE A 514 3.80 -3.14 9.48
CA ILE A 514 5.12 -3.35 8.85
C ILE A 514 5.11 -2.91 7.38
N SER A 515 6.24 -2.39 6.91
CA SER A 515 6.48 -2.12 5.49
C SER A 515 7.73 -2.86 4.99
N GLN A 516 8.14 -2.60 3.75
CA GLN A 516 9.33 -3.22 3.16
C GLN A 516 10.58 -2.80 3.97
N GLY A 517 11.55 -3.70 4.14
CA GLY A 517 12.71 -3.51 5.02
C GLY A 517 12.52 -4.08 6.44
N ASN A 518 11.30 -4.14 6.97
CA ASN A 518 11.03 -4.83 8.25
C ASN A 518 11.10 -6.37 8.15
N SER A 519 11.07 -6.93 6.93
CA SER A 519 11.29 -8.37 6.67
C SER A 519 12.55 -8.88 7.37
N GLY A 520 12.44 -10.01 8.07
CA GLY A 520 13.51 -10.65 8.82
C GLY A 520 13.71 -10.11 10.23
N GLY A 521 13.10 -8.95 10.57
CA GLY A 521 13.12 -8.39 11.92
C GLY A 521 12.28 -9.19 12.91
N PRO A 522 12.46 -8.99 14.22
CA PRO A 522 11.75 -9.76 15.23
C PRO A 522 10.32 -9.23 15.46
N LEU A 523 9.39 -10.16 15.69
CA LEU A 523 8.14 -9.91 16.40
C LEU A 523 8.35 -10.36 17.86
N VAL A 524 8.21 -9.45 18.83
CA VAL A 524 8.47 -9.74 20.26
C VAL A 524 7.28 -9.47 21.15
N ASP A 525 7.21 -10.14 22.30
CA ASP A 525 6.21 -9.85 23.33
C ASP A 525 6.69 -8.85 24.40
N MET A 526 5.77 -8.49 25.30
CA MET A 526 6.00 -7.57 26.44
C MET A 526 7.02 -8.07 27.47
N CYS A 527 7.68 -9.21 27.23
CA CYS A 527 8.77 -9.74 28.05
C CYS A 527 10.11 -9.78 27.30
N GLY A 528 10.22 -9.18 26.11
CA GLY A 528 11.45 -9.15 25.31
C GLY A 528 11.78 -10.47 24.61
N ARG A 529 10.75 -11.27 24.33
CA ARG A 529 10.89 -12.64 23.80
C ARG A 529 10.40 -12.69 22.37
N VAL A 530 11.18 -13.27 21.47
CA VAL A 530 10.78 -13.40 20.05
C VAL A 530 9.68 -14.44 19.92
N VAL A 531 8.54 -14.01 19.39
CA VAL A 531 7.38 -14.88 19.10
C VAL A 531 7.28 -15.22 17.61
N GLY A 532 7.96 -14.47 16.73
CA GLY A 532 8.06 -14.75 15.30
C GLY A 532 9.06 -13.85 14.56
N VAL A 533 9.19 -14.08 13.25
CA VAL A 533 10.05 -13.30 12.33
C VAL A 533 9.18 -12.57 11.32
N ASN A 534 9.17 -11.24 11.34
CA ASN A 534 8.37 -10.38 10.45
C ASN A 534 8.64 -10.74 8.98
N THR A 535 7.60 -10.84 8.15
CA THR A 535 7.74 -11.13 6.71
C THR A 535 6.66 -10.44 5.88
N PHE A 536 7.06 -9.80 4.78
CA PHE A 536 6.22 -8.94 3.95
C PHE A 536 5.51 -9.72 2.82
N VAL A 537 4.63 -10.66 3.16
CA VAL A 537 3.95 -11.54 2.18
C VAL A 537 2.73 -10.86 1.53
N ARG A 538 2.95 -10.08 0.47
CA ARG A 538 1.85 -9.46 -0.33
C ARG A 538 1.35 -10.34 -1.47
N GLN A 539 0.63 -11.41 -1.14
CA GLN A 539 -0.04 -12.29 -2.13
C GLN A 539 -1.55 -12.49 -1.85
N GLY A 540 -2.30 -12.87 -2.89
CA GLY A 540 -3.72 -13.23 -2.81
C GLY A 540 -4.63 -12.15 -2.21
N ALA A 541 -5.67 -12.60 -1.50
CA ALA A 541 -6.59 -11.76 -0.74
C ALA A 541 -6.00 -11.21 0.57
N LEU A 542 -4.82 -11.69 0.98
CA LEU A 542 -4.20 -11.39 2.27
C LEU A 542 -3.26 -10.17 2.25
N ARG A 543 -3.25 -9.41 1.14
CA ARG A 543 -2.32 -8.29 0.86
C ARG A 543 -2.31 -7.13 1.86
N ASN A 544 -3.34 -7.02 2.70
CA ASN A 544 -3.51 -5.94 3.68
C ASN A 544 -3.22 -6.40 5.13
N LEU A 545 -2.60 -7.57 5.31
CA LEU A 545 -2.31 -8.16 6.61
C LEU A 545 -0.79 -8.19 6.87
N ASN A 546 -0.40 -8.05 8.14
CA ASN A 546 0.98 -8.17 8.57
C ASN A 546 1.23 -9.61 9.06
N PHE A 547 2.34 -10.20 8.62
CA PHE A 547 2.69 -11.59 8.92
C PHE A 547 4.05 -11.70 9.61
N ALA A 548 4.17 -12.69 10.49
CA ALA A 548 5.44 -13.20 10.97
C ALA A 548 5.47 -14.73 10.89
N LEU A 549 6.60 -15.32 10.49
CA LEU A 549 6.82 -16.77 10.62
C LEU A 549 6.93 -17.13 12.10
N SER A 550 6.34 -18.24 12.54
CA SER A 550 6.27 -18.54 13.97
C SER A 550 7.64 -18.83 14.60
N SER A 551 7.75 -18.56 15.90
CA SER A 551 8.90 -18.94 16.73
C SER A 551 9.14 -20.46 16.75
N ASP A 552 8.09 -21.29 16.69
CA ASP A 552 8.25 -22.76 16.58
C ASP A 552 8.87 -23.19 15.25
N ASP A 553 8.51 -22.57 14.12
CA ASP A 553 9.10 -22.90 12.83
C ASP A 553 10.55 -22.40 12.73
N LEU A 554 10.84 -21.25 13.34
CA LEU A 554 12.20 -20.76 13.56
C LEU A 554 13.02 -21.73 14.45
N LEU A 555 12.43 -22.25 15.53
CA LEU A 555 13.09 -23.24 16.39
C LEU A 555 13.41 -24.51 15.61
N ALA A 556 12.47 -25.04 14.84
CA ALA A 556 12.72 -26.19 13.96
C ALA A 556 13.80 -25.92 12.91
N PHE A 557 13.88 -24.69 12.38
CA PHE A 557 14.97 -24.27 11.49
C PHE A 557 16.34 -24.25 12.21
N LEU A 558 16.43 -23.67 13.40
CA LEU A 558 17.68 -23.57 14.18
C LEU A 558 18.14 -24.94 14.71
N GLU A 559 17.23 -25.77 15.23
CA GLU A 559 17.51 -27.15 15.62
C GLU A 559 18.05 -27.95 14.42
N SER A 560 17.50 -27.75 13.21
CA SER A 560 18.00 -28.37 11.98
C SER A 560 19.34 -27.81 11.48
N ALA A 561 19.86 -26.74 12.09
CA ALA A 561 21.22 -26.22 11.92
C ALA A 561 22.18 -26.70 13.04
N ALA A 562 21.72 -27.61 13.90
CA ALA A 562 22.40 -28.09 15.11
C ALA A 562 22.68 -27.00 16.15
N LEU A 563 21.86 -25.94 16.17
CA LEU A 563 21.91 -24.89 17.19
C LEU A 563 20.89 -25.14 18.29
N THR A 564 21.27 -24.81 19.53
CA THR A 564 20.38 -24.76 20.70
C THR A 564 20.22 -23.31 21.16
N PRO A 565 19.27 -22.54 20.59
CA PRO A 565 19.04 -21.15 21.01
C PRO A 565 18.53 -21.06 22.45
N ALA A 566 18.64 -19.89 23.06
CA ALA A 566 17.98 -19.63 24.33
C ALA A 566 16.44 -19.68 24.14
N THR A 567 15.76 -20.51 24.93
CA THR A 567 14.31 -20.75 24.83
C THR A 567 13.61 -20.60 26.17
N VAL A 568 12.33 -20.26 26.13
CA VAL A 568 11.50 -20.09 27.31
C VAL A 568 10.03 -20.42 27.03
N THR A 569 9.38 -21.12 27.97
CA THR A 569 7.96 -21.51 27.88
C THR A 569 7.05 -20.80 28.89
N ARG A 570 7.59 -20.33 30.03
CA ARG A 570 6.79 -19.69 31.12
C ARG A 570 5.93 -18.54 30.58
N PRO A 571 4.73 -18.27 31.15
CA PRO A 571 3.93 -17.10 30.78
C PRO A 571 4.72 -15.78 30.91
N CYS A 572 4.40 -14.80 30.07
CA CYS A 572 4.89 -13.43 30.29
C CYS A 572 4.21 -12.81 31.52
N GLN A 573 4.96 -12.02 32.28
CA GLN A 573 4.50 -11.20 33.40
C GLN A 573 5.27 -9.89 33.34
N PRO A 574 4.80 -8.89 32.57
CA PRO A 574 5.54 -7.65 32.37
C PRO A 574 5.61 -6.83 33.66
N GLN A 575 6.81 -6.34 33.98
CA GLN A 575 7.00 -5.29 34.97
C GLN A 575 6.93 -3.95 34.23
N LEU A 576 6.16 -2.99 34.72
CA LEU A 576 6.11 -1.63 34.18
C LEU A 576 6.64 -0.62 35.19
N LEU A 577 7.27 0.44 34.70
CA LEU A 577 7.42 1.67 35.45
C LEU A 577 6.06 2.38 35.52
N ARG A 578 5.60 2.71 36.73
CA ARG A 578 4.44 3.59 36.92
C ARG A 578 4.69 4.95 36.28
N PRO A 579 3.68 5.59 35.64
CA PRO A 579 3.86 6.87 34.97
C PRO A 579 4.50 7.93 35.88
N MET A 580 5.36 8.77 35.30
CA MET A 580 5.80 10.00 35.95
C MET A 580 4.60 10.94 36.03
N VAL A 581 3.98 11.05 37.20
CA VAL A 581 2.90 12.01 37.44
C VAL A 581 3.49 13.41 37.39
N THR A 582 3.37 14.07 36.24
CA THR A 582 3.51 15.54 36.17
C THR A 582 2.49 16.12 37.15
N PRO A 583 2.91 16.89 38.17
CA PRO A 583 1.97 17.47 39.11
C PRO A 583 1.00 18.36 38.33
N ALA A 584 -0.30 18.10 38.45
CA ALA A 584 -1.30 19.05 38.01
C ALA A 584 -1.05 20.35 38.76
N THR A 585 -0.73 21.43 38.04
CA THR A 585 -0.76 22.78 38.61
C THR A 585 -2.15 22.95 39.21
N PRO A 586 -2.30 23.26 40.51
CA PRO A 586 -3.62 23.33 41.12
C PRO A 586 -4.41 24.43 40.41
N ASP A 587 -5.53 24.05 39.78
CA ASP A 587 -6.36 24.96 39.02
C ASP A 587 -6.74 26.15 39.91
N THR A 588 -6.26 27.32 39.53
CA THR A 588 -6.79 28.57 40.07
C THR A 588 -8.22 28.66 39.54
N PRO A 589 -9.24 28.87 40.40
CA PRO A 589 -10.63 28.78 39.97
C PRO A 589 -10.96 29.92 38.99
N GLU A 590 -10.87 29.61 37.70
CA GLU A 590 -11.27 30.49 36.61
C GLU A 590 -12.80 30.59 36.57
N ASP A 591 -13.33 31.79 36.32
CA ASP A 591 -14.71 32.13 36.67
C ASP A 591 -15.76 31.22 36.02
N ALA A 592 -16.68 30.71 36.84
CA ALA A 592 -17.86 29.96 36.40
C ALA A 592 -18.88 30.89 35.72
N GLY A 593 -18.55 31.39 34.53
CA GLY A 593 -19.16 32.57 33.92
C GLY A 593 -19.43 32.52 32.41
N ALA A 594 -19.19 31.40 31.72
CA ALA A 594 -19.50 31.25 30.29
C ALA A 594 -20.20 29.93 29.96
N ALA A 595 -21.39 29.99 29.36
CA ALA A 595 -22.12 28.81 28.93
C ALA A 595 -21.61 28.31 27.57
N ALA A 596 -21.03 27.11 27.54
CA ALA A 596 -20.69 26.43 26.29
C ALA A 596 -21.98 25.99 25.54
N PRO A 597 -22.03 26.11 24.20
CA PRO A 597 -23.19 25.67 23.43
C PRO A 597 -23.29 24.14 23.39
N SER A 598 -24.50 23.61 23.56
CA SER A 598 -24.77 22.17 23.54
C SER A 598 -24.75 21.59 22.12
N THR A 599 -23.57 21.25 21.60
CA THR A 599 -23.43 20.43 20.39
C THR A 599 -23.68 18.96 20.73
N GLY A 600 -24.78 18.40 20.25
CA GLY A 600 -25.27 17.09 20.68
C GLY A 600 -24.46 15.89 20.19
N VAL A 601 -24.50 14.80 20.98
CA VAL A 601 -23.99 13.48 20.58
C VAL A 601 -24.80 12.95 19.39
N PRO A 602 -24.17 12.47 18.29
CA PRO A 602 -24.88 11.79 17.22
C PRO A 602 -25.37 10.42 17.69
N ASN A 603 -26.66 10.31 18.01
CA ASN A 603 -27.29 9.05 18.39
C ASN A 603 -27.22 8.02 17.24
N PHE A 604 -26.41 6.98 17.42
CA PHE A 604 -26.41 5.79 16.56
C PHE A 604 -27.70 4.96 16.78
N ASN A 605 -28.79 5.42 16.16
CA ASN A 605 -30.09 4.75 16.21
C ASN A 605 -30.07 3.46 15.38
N LEU A 606 -29.74 2.34 16.01
CA LEU A 606 -30.03 0.99 15.49
C LEU A 606 -31.55 0.77 15.43
N ARG A 607 -32.19 1.20 14.33
CA ARG A 607 -33.57 0.84 14.04
C ARG A 607 -33.65 -0.60 13.53
N SER A 608 -33.77 -1.54 14.48
CA SER A 608 -34.51 -2.75 14.21
C SER A 608 -35.98 -2.41 13.92
N SER A 609 -36.61 -3.15 13.02
CA SER A 609 -38.07 -3.15 12.84
C SER A 609 -38.48 -4.54 12.32
N PRO A 610 -39.53 -5.17 12.87
CA PRO A 610 -39.85 -6.56 12.59
C PRO A 610 -40.76 -6.73 11.35
N SER A 611 -41.07 -7.99 11.07
CA SER A 611 -41.99 -8.47 10.05
C SER A 611 -43.42 -7.91 10.12
N GLU A 612 -43.97 -7.59 8.95
CA GLU A 612 -45.23 -8.17 8.43
C GLU A 612 -44.96 -8.78 7.05
#